data_AF-A0A2N0BBC1-F1
#
_entry.id   AF-A0A2N0BBC1-F1
#
_cell.length_a   1.000
_cell.length_b   1.000
_cell.length_c   1.000
_cell.angle_alpha   90.00
_cell.angle_beta   90.00
_cell.angle_gamma   90.00
#
_symmetry.space_group_name_H-M   'P 1'
#
loop_
_entity.id
_entity.type
_entity.pdbx_description
1 polymer ?
#
loop_
_entity_poly.entity_id
_entity_poly.type
_entity_poly.pdbx_seq_one_letter_code
_entity_poly.pdbx_strand_id
1 'polypeptide(L)' 'MSAMERISLTRKNILVSKLRKEDGSDRNGFEIIESLLSRCAIFETFIADRALTGEFSEWANEQMIGEYE' A
#
# COMPACT_ATOMS: atom_id res chain seq x y z
N MET A 1 1.05 24.12 9.40
CA MET A 1 1.28 22.67 9.21
C MET A 1 2.32 22.49 8.12
N SER A 2 3.46 21.89 8.43
CA SER A 2 4.55 21.64 7.49
C SER A 2 4.23 20.50 6.52
N ALA A 3 5.01 20.38 5.45
CA ALA A 3 4.89 19.27 4.50
C ALA A 3 5.06 17.90 5.19
N MET A 4 6.00 17.77 6.12
CA MET A 4 6.20 16.53 6.89
C MET A 4 5.01 16.18 7.77
N GLU A 5 4.39 17.16 8.44
CA GLU A 5 3.20 16.94 9.26
C GLU A 5 2.01 16.47 8.40
N ARG A 6 1.84 17.05 7.21
CA ARG A 6 0.82 16.62 6.24
C ARG A 6 1.04 15.18 5.78
N ILE A 7 2.29 14.81 5.48
CA ILE A 7 2.65 13.44 5.07
C ILE A 7 2.38 12.46 6.21
N SER A 8 2.80 12.78 7.43
CA SER A 8 2.59 11.93 8.60
C SER A 8 1.10 11.72 8.91
N LEU A 9 0.31 12.79 8.90
CA LEU A 9 -1.13 12.71 9.10
C LEU A 9 -1.82 11.89 8.01
N THR A 10 -1.41 12.06 6.75
CA THR A 10 -1.96 11.29 5.62
C THR A 10 -1.65 9.80 5.78
N ARG A 11 -0.41 9.44 6.16
CA ARG A 11 -0.04 8.04 6.45
C ARG A 11 -0.89 7.45 7.58
N LYS A 12 -1.12 8.21 8.65
CA LYS A 12 -1.98 7.79 9.76
C LYS A 12 -3.42 7.56 9.31
N ASN A 13 -3.98 8.47 8.50
CA ASN A 13 -5.35 8.33 8.00
C ASN A 13 -5.50 7.12 7.07
N ILE A 14 -4.51 6.85 6.22
CA ILE A 14 -4.47 5.65 5.38
C ILE A 14 -4.41 4.38 6.23
N LEU A 15 -3.66 4.40 7.34
CA LEU A 15 -3.62 3.26 8.25
C LEU A 15 -4.99 3.04 8.92
N VAL A 16 -5.61 4.09 9.44
CA VAL A 16 -6.92 4.00 10.08
C VAL A 16 -8.00 3.53 9.10
N SER A 17 -8.00 4.01 7.85
CA SER A 17 -8.97 3.57 6.85
C SER A 17 -8.80 2.11 6.40
N LYS A 18 -7.62 1.52 6.64
CA LYS A 18 -7.39 0.08 6.47
C LYS A 18 -7.88 -0.74 7.66
N LEU A 19 -7.85 -0.17 8.86
CA LEU A 19 -8.24 -0.83 10.09
C LEU A 19 -9.73 -0.71 10.39
N ARG A 20 -10.43 0.27 9.81
CA ARG A 20 -11.84 0.53 10.08
C ARG A 20 -12.72 0.37 8.84
N LYS A 21 -13.95 -0.08 9.08
CA LYS A 21 -15.06 -0.07 8.11
C LYS A 21 -15.69 1.32 8.04
N GLU A 22 -16.54 1.53 7.04
CA GLU A 22 -17.24 2.80 6.83
C GLU A 22 -18.18 3.16 7.99
N ASP A 23 -18.72 2.15 8.67
CA ASP A 23 -19.55 2.30 9.87
C ASP A 23 -18.74 2.60 11.14
N GLY A 24 -17.40 2.69 11.04
CA GLY A 24 -16.49 2.99 12.14
C GLY A 24 -16.08 1.79 12.99
N SER A 25 -16.59 0.58 12.71
CA SER A 25 -16.15 -0.65 13.36
C SER A 25 -14.77 -1.11 12.87
N ASP A 26 -14.07 -1.91 13.66
CA ASP A 26 -12.77 -2.43 13.28
C ASP A 26 -12.89 -3.59 12.28
N ARG A 27 -11.97 -3.67 11.33
CA ARG A 27 -11.82 -4.81 10.42
C ARG A 27 -11.16 -5.97 11.12
N ASN A 28 -11.65 -7.17 10.86
CA ASN A 28 -10.99 -8.39 11.30
C ASN A 28 -9.75 -8.70 10.43
N GLY A 29 -8.93 -9.65 10.87
CA GLY A 29 -7.69 -10.00 10.16
C GLY A 29 -7.90 -10.42 8.71
N PHE A 30 -8.97 -11.16 8.40
CA PHE A 30 -9.28 -11.58 7.03
C PHE A 30 -9.64 -10.39 6.14
N GLU A 31 -10.47 -9.47 6.63
CA GLU A 31 -10.86 -8.25 5.90
C GLU A 31 -9.65 -7.35 5.62
N ILE A 32 -8.70 -7.27 6.56
CA ILE A 32 -7.44 -6.55 6.37
C ILE A 32 -6.60 -7.23 5.28
N ILE A 33 -6.42 -8.55 5.35
CA ILE A 33 -5.65 -9.32 4.36
C ILE A 33 -6.26 -9.17 2.97
N GLU A 34 -7.57 -9.35 2.82
CA GLU A 34 -8.28 -9.21 1.54
C GLU A 34 -8.13 -7.80 0.95
N SER A 35 -8.24 -6.76 1.78
CA SER A 35 -8.03 -5.37 1.36
C SER A 35 -6.60 -5.12 0.89
N LEU A 36 -5.60 -5.72 1.55
CA LEU A 36 -4.20 -5.62 1.16
C LEU A 36 -3.92 -6.36 -0.15
N LEU A 37 -4.41 -7.60 -0.29
CA LEU A 37 -4.25 -8.40 -1.51
C LEU A 37 -4.90 -7.72 -2.72
N SER A 38 -6.12 -7.19 -2.55
CA SER A 38 -6.80 -6.43 -3.61
C SER A 38 -5.98 -5.23 -4.07
N ARG A 39 -5.29 -4.54 -3.14
CA ARG A 39 -4.41 -3.42 -3.47
C ARG A 39 -3.15 -3.87 -4.20
N CYS A 40 -2.55 -5.00 -3.82
CA CYS A 40 -1.42 -5.58 -4.55
C CYS A 40 -1.83 -5.92 -5.99
N ALA A 41 -2.96 -6.60 -6.17
CA ALA A 41 -3.47 -6.94 -7.51
C ALA A 41 -3.71 -5.71 -8.40
N ILE A 42 -4.26 -4.63 -7.85
CA ILE A 42 -4.44 -3.36 -8.59
C ILE A 42 -3.09 -2.78 -9.01
N PHE A 43 -2.10 -2.78 -8.10
CA PHE A 43 -0.77 -2.26 -8.43
C PHE A 43 -0.04 -3.11 -9.45
N GLU A 44 -0.08 -4.43 -9.32
CA GLU A 44 0.50 -5.36 -10.29
C GLU A 44 -0.11 -5.15 -11.68
N THR A 45 -1.45 -5.02 -11.75
CA THR A 45 -2.16 -4.71 -13.00
C THR A 45 -1.71 -3.37 -13.57
N PHE A 46 -1.63 -2.32 -12.75
CA PHE A 46 -1.18 -1.00 -13.20
C PHE A 46 0.27 -1.01 -13.72
N ILE A 47 1.17 -1.69 -13.01
CA ILE A 47 2.58 -1.83 -13.41
C ILE A 47 2.67 -2.56 -14.75
N ALA A 48 1.92 -3.65 -14.91
CA ALA A 48 1.87 -4.41 -16.15
C ALA A 48 1.28 -3.58 -17.31
N ASP A 49 0.13 -2.92 -17.11
CA ASP A 49 -0.54 -2.09 -18.12
C ASP A 49 0.33 -0.93 -18.61
N ARG A 50 1.17 -0.38 -17.72
CA ARG A 50 2.09 0.70 -18.03
C ARG A 50 3.45 0.23 -18.52
N ALA A 51 3.66 -1.09 -18.63
CA ALA A 51 4.96 -1.71 -18.94
C ALA A 51 6.10 -1.24 -18.02
N LEU A 52 5.78 -0.93 -16.76
CA LEU A 52 6.71 -0.41 -15.75
C LEU A 52 7.42 -1.52 -14.96
N THR A 53 7.25 -2.79 -15.33
CA THR A 53 7.78 -3.92 -14.55
C THR A 53 9.28 -3.80 -14.31
N GLY A 54 10.06 -3.42 -15.33
CA GLY A 54 11.52 -3.22 -15.20
C GLY A 54 11.88 -2.09 -14.24
N GLU A 55 11.33 -0.89 -14.47
CA GLU A 55 11.57 0.29 -13.63
C GLU A 55 11.13 0.05 -12.17
N PHE A 56 10.01 -0.64 -11.98
CA PHE A 56 9.54 -1.00 -10.65
C PHE A 56 10.46 -2.00 -9.95
N SER A 57 10.97 -3.01 -10.67
CA SER A 57 11.93 -3.97 -10.11
C SER A 57 13.25 -3.31 -9.73
N GLU A 58 13.77 -2.41 -10.56
CA GLU A 58 14.98 -1.64 -10.25
C GLU A 58 14.78 -0.77 -9.00
N TRP A 59 13.69 -0.01 -8.96
CA TRP A 59 13.34 0.80 -7.80
C TRP A 59 13.12 -0.04 -6.53
N ALA A 60 12.44 -1.19 -6.63
CA ALA A 60 12.19 -2.07 -5.49
C ALA A 60 13.50 -2.62 -4.90
N ASN A 61 14.45 -3.00 -5.75
CA ASN A 61 15.80 -3.40 -5.33
C ASN A 61 16.55 -2.27 -4.62
N GLU A 62 16.50 -1.05 -5.15
CA GLU A 62 17.10 0.13 -4.50
C GLU A 62 16.49 0.40 -3.12
N GLN A 63 15.20 0.12 -2.93
CA GLN A 63 14.52 0.27 -1.65
C GLN A 63 14.65 -0.96 -0.73
N MET A 64 15.35 -2.02 -1.16
CA MET A 64 15.45 -3.31 -0.47
C MET A 64 14.08 -3.93 -0.12
N ILE A 65 13.13 -3.83 -1.04
CA ILE A 65 11.80 -4.42 -0.91
C ILE A 65 11.83 -5.79 -1.63
N GLY A 66 12.02 -6.87 -0.88
CA GLY A 66 12.08 -8.24 -1.41
C GLY A 66 12.62 -9.25 -0.40
N GLU A 67 12.50 -10.56 -0.71
CA GLU A 67 13.15 -11.61 0.08
C GLU A 67 14.66 -11.58 -0.17
N TYR A 68 15.44 -11.61 0.91
CA TYR A 68 16.88 -11.88 0.83
C TYR A 68 17.07 -13.33 0.40
N GLU A 69 17.76 -13.57 -0.71
CA GLU A 69 18.35 -14.89 -0.99
C GLU A 69 19.45 -15.22 0.03
#